data_AF-A0A9E6MWM5-F1
#
_entry.id   AF-A0A9E6MWM5-F1
#
_cell.length_a   1.000
_cell.length_b   1.000
_cell.length_c   1.000
_cell.angle_alpha   90.00
_cell.angle_beta   90.00
_cell.angle_gamma   90.00
#
_symmetry.space_group_name_H-M   'P 1'
#
loop_
_entity.id
_entity.type
_entity.pdbx_description
1 polymer ?
#
loop_
_entity_poly.entity_id
_entity_poly.type
_entity_poly.pdbx_seq_one_letter_code
_entity_poly.pdbx_strand_id
1 'polypeptide(L)'
;MSKALETAQKPTDQVAVLMVINARQQEEISHLKRQLEWFRRHLFGQKSERRNPDLYSLQLAFSDLGGEGNTPPPAPDTQTVAAHSRNKPAKPTPPAEDGLFFDESKLPVETITLPCKEAEGLDPAQYEIVSEKVSHRLAQRPASYVILKYVRPVIKLKETQTLVCAPAPQGVLDNSRADVSFLAGMVVDKFLYHQPLYRQHQRLGSNGVTVSRPWLTQLTHAALELLRPHSPGSTGIHSHLSGHHHG
;
A
#
# COMPACT_ATOMS: atom_id res chain seq x y z
N MET A 1 25.00 -89.91 17.75
CA MET A 1 25.60 -88.60 17.39
C MET A 1 24.77 -87.77 16.39
N SER A 2 23.77 -88.31 15.68
CA SER A 2 22.96 -87.51 14.72
C SER A 2 22.06 -86.41 15.30
N LYS A 3 21.48 -86.59 16.50
CA LYS A 3 20.50 -85.62 17.04
C LYS A 3 21.10 -84.28 17.49
N ALA A 4 22.42 -84.22 17.73
CA ALA A 4 23.10 -83.02 18.21
C ALA A 4 23.49 -82.04 17.08
N LEU A 5 23.76 -82.53 15.87
CA LEU A 5 24.01 -81.66 14.71
C LEU A 5 22.72 -80.98 14.23
N GLU A 6 21.60 -81.67 14.28
CA GLU A 6 20.32 -81.16 13.76
C GLU A 6 19.69 -80.06 14.64
N THR A 7 20.05 -80.01 15.92
CA THR A 7 19.69 -78.91 16.83
C THR A 7 20.57 -77.68 16.68
N ALA A 8 21.81 -77.82 16.19
CA ALA A 8 22.73 -76.70 15.97
C ALA A 8 22.51 -76.00 14.62
N GLN A 9 21.98 -76.71 13.62
CA GLN A 9 21.64 -76.16 12.30
C GLN A 9 20.43 -75.19 12.34
N LYS A 10 19.39 -75.54 13.11
CA LYS A 10 18.15 -74.77 13.24
C LYS A 10 18.32 -73.31 13.69
N PRO A 11 19.13 -72.97 14.72
CA PRO A 11 19.33 -71.58 15.12
C PRO A 11 20.13 -70.79 14.09
N THR A 12 21.08 -71.42 13.38
CA THR A 12 21.87 -70.74 12.33
C THR A 12 21.00 -70.39 11.11
N ASP A 13 20.11 -71.29 10.70
CA ASP A 13 19.17 -71.02 9.61
C ASP A 13 18.14 -69.94 10.00
N GLN A 14 17.67 -69.94 11.24
CA GLN A 14 16.80 -68.88 11.76
C GLN A 14 17.50 -67.51 11.79
N VAL A 15 18.76 -67.45 12.19
CA VAL A 15 19.57 -66.21 12.17
C VAL A 15 19.76 -65.71 10.74
N ALA A 16 20.02 -66.60 9.78
CA ALA A 16 20.15 -66.23 8.37
C ALA A 16 18.84 -65.63 7.82
N VAL A 17 17.69 -66.23 8.13
CA VAL A 17 16.37 -65.71 7.74
C VAL A 17 16.09 -64.35 8.39
N LEU A 18 16.41 -64.18 9.67
CA LEU A 18 16.24 -62.90 10.38
C LEU A 18 17.13 -61.79 9.82
N MET A 19 18.34 -62.11 9.35
CA MET A 19 19.23 -61.12 8.70
C MET A 19 18.64 -60.64 7.37
N VAL A 20 18.09 -61.54 6.55
CA VAL A 20 17.45 -61.18 5.28
C VAL A 20 16.22 -60.30 5.50
N ILE A 21 15.40 -60.61 6.52
CA ILE A 21 14.22 -59.80 6.86
C ILE A 21 14.64 -58.40 7.34
N ASN A 22 15.67 -58.30 8.20
CA ASN A 22 16.18 -57.01 8.66
C ASN A 22 16.72 -56.15 7.52
N ALA A 23 17.46 -56.76 6.58
CA ALA A 23 17.97 -56.06 5.41
C ALA A 23 16.82 -55.48 4.56
N ARG A 24 15.79 -56.28 4.30
CA ARG A 24 14.59 -55.83 3.57
C ARG A 24 13.85 -54.70 4.29
N GLN A 25 13.68 -54.82 5.61
CA GLN A 25 13.03 -53.77 6.41
C GLN A 25 13.84 -52.46 6.40
N GLN A 26 15.17 -52.53 6.43
CA GLN A 26 16.03 -51.36 6.34
C GLN A 26 15.94 -50.68 4.96
N GLU A 27 15.83 -51.45 3.88
CA GLU A 27 15.58 -50.92 2.54
C GLU A 27 14.24 -50.19 2.47
N GLU A 28 13.17 -50.80 2.97
CA GLU A 28 11.82 -50.19 3.01
C GLU A 28 11.82 -48.91 3.85
N ILE A 29 12.45 -48.91 5.02
CA ILE A 29 12.60 -47.72 5.87
C ILE A 29 13.37 -46.62 5.14
N SER A 30 14.44 -46.96 4.42
CA SER A 30 15.24 -45.98 3.66
C SER A 30 14.42 -45.37 2.50
N HIS A 31 13.56 -46.17 1.87
CA HIS A 31 12.66 -45.73 0.81
C HIS A 31 11.58 -44.79 1.35
N LEU A 32 10.90 -45.19 2.43
CA LEU A 32 9.89 -44.37 3.11
C LEU A 32 10.47 -43.06 3.64
N LYS A 33 11.65 -43.08 4.26
CA LYS A 33 12.34 -41.86 4.73
C LYS A 33 12.66 -40.89 3.58
N ARG A 34 13.07 -41.40 2.41
CA ARG A 34 13.31 -40.57 1.22
C ARG A 34 12.02 -39.92 0.72
N GLN A 35 10.92 -40.66 0.69
CA GLN A 35 9.61 -40.13 0.30
C GLN A 35 9.14 -39.04 1.28
N LEU A 36 9.28 -39.28 2.59
CA LEU A 36 8.93 -38.28 3.62
C LEU A 36 9.77 -37.01 3.51
N GLU A 37 11.08 -37.14 3.31
CA GLU A 37 11.96 -35.97 3.13
C GLU A 37 11.60 -35.18 1.86
N TRP A 38 11.22 -35.87 0.77
CA TRP A 38 10.71 -35.25 -0.45
C TRP A 38 9.42 -34.46 -0.19
N PHE A 39 8.43 -35.06 0.48
CA PHE A 39 7.19 -34.38 0.85
C PHE A 39 7.43 -33.22 1.81
N ARG A 40 8.33 -33.38 2.78
CA ARG A 40 8.67 -32.33 3.76
C ARG A 40 9.28 -31.11 3.07
N ARG A 41 10.19 -31.30 2.12
CA ARG A 41 10.73 -30.21 1.30
C ARG A 41 9.66 -29.58 0.41
N HIS A 42 8.78 -30.39 -0.16
CA HIS A 42 7.71 -29.88 -1.02
C HIS A 42 6.62 -29.11 -0.26
N LEU A 43 6.32 -29.46 0.99
CA LEU A 43 5.28 -28.79 1.78
C LEU A 43 5.85 -27.65 2.64
N PHE A 44 6.99 -27.88 3.29
CA PHE A 44 7.57 -26.99 4.31
C PHE A 44 8.90 -26.35 3.90
N GLY A 45 9.41 -26.63 2.70
CA GLY A 45 10.59 -25.93 2.17
C GLY A 45 10.28 -24.48 1.82
N GLN A 46 11.31 -23.64 1.73
CA GLN A 46 11.15 -22.26 1.26
C GLN A 46 10.71 -22.26 -0.20
N LYS A 47 9.41 -22.10 -0.43
CA LYS A 47 8.82 -21.97 -1.76
C LYS A 47 9.13 -20.58 -2.31
N SER A 48 10.13 -20.48 -3.18
CA SER A 48 10.12 -19.43 -4.20
C SER A 48 8.86 -19.63 -5.04
N GLU A 49 7.96 -18.66 -5.03
CA GLU A 49 6.68 -18.58 -5.73
C GLU A 49 6.53 -19.52 -6.96
N ARG A 50 6.03 -20.74 -6.73
CA ARG A 50 5.33 -21.51 -7.76
C ARG A 50 4.05 -22.03 -7.14
N ARG A 51 2.96 -21.30 -7.41
CA ARG A 51 1.59 -21.66 -7.04
C ARG A 51 1.16 -22.85 -7.91
N ASN A 52 1.12 -24.05 -7.33
CA ASN A 52 0.38 -25.17 -7.89
C ASN A 52 -1.11 -25.01 -7.51
N PRO A 53 -2.03 -24.90 -8.47
CA PRO A 53 -3.45 -24.70 -8.19
C PRO A 53 -4.07 -25.86 -7.39
N ASP A 54 -3.54 -27.08 -7.51
CA ASP A 54 -4.01 -28.27 -6.77
C ASP A 54 -3.69 -28.24 -5.26
N LEU A 55 -2.79 -27.37 -4.80
CA LEU A 55 -2.53 -27.21 -3.37
C LEU A 55 -3.61 -26.35 -2.67
N TYR A 56 -4.34 -25.52 -3.41
CA TYR A 56 -5.39 -24.68 -2.84
C TYR A 56 -6.60 -25.51 -2.42
N SER A 57 -6.99 -26.49 -3.24
CA SER A 57 -8.07 -27.44 -2.92
C SER A 57 -7.71 -28.33 -1.73
N LEU A 58 -6.45 -28.79 -1.63
CA LEU A 58 -6.00 -29.60 -0.49
C LEU A 58 -5.90 -28.76 0.81
N GLN A 59 -5.50 -27.49 0.71
CA GLN A 59 -5.46 -26.58 1.87
C GLN A 59 -6.86 -26.21 2.37
N LEU A 60 -7.84 -26.05 1.47
CA LEU A 60 -9.24 -25.87 1.84
C LEU A 60 -9.83 -27.13 2.49
N ALA A 61 -9.54 -28.31 1.94
CA ALA A 61 -9.98 -29.59 2.50
C ALA A 61 -9.37 -29.85 3.90
N PHE A 62 -8.11 -29.47 4.14
CA PHE A 62 -7.49 -29.55 5.47
C PHE A 62 -8.05 -28.52 6.46
N SER A 63 -8.51 -27.36 5.98
CA SER A 63 -9.19 -26.38 6.82
C SER A 63 -10.56 -26.86 7.29
N ASP A 64 -11.24 -27.70 6.50
CA ASP A 64 -12.56 -28.27 6.81
C ASP A 64 -12.47 -29.51 7.72
N LEU A 65 -11.35 -30.24 7.66
CA LEU A 65 -11.05 -31.37 8.56
C LEU A 65 -10.45 -30.96 9.91
N GLY A 66 -10.19 -29.66 10.12
CA GLY A 66 -9.59 -29.09 11.34
C GLY A 66 -10.59 -28.58 12.38
N GLY A 67 -11.85 -29.00 12.31
CA GLY A 67 -12.81 -28.79 13.40
C GLY A 67 -12.42 -29.64 14.62
N GLU A 68 -12.22 -28.98 15.76
CA GLU A 68 -11.91 -29.55 17.08
C GLU A 68 -10.44 -29.85 17.37
N GLY A 69 -9.71 -28.78 17.71
CA GLY A 69 -8.36 -28.86 18.25
C GLY A 69 -7.81 -27.54 18.80
N ASN A 70 -8.67 -26.65 19.29
CA ASN A 70 -8.22 -25.47 20.02
C ASN A 70 -7.95 -25.85 21.49
N THR A 71 -6.85 -26.56 21.72
CA THR A 71 -6.25 -26.58 23.07
C THR A 71 -5.38 -25.34 23.18
N PRO A 72 -5.60 -24.46 24.16
CA PRO A 72 -4.72 -23.31 24.36
C PRO A 72 -3.30 -23.82 24.67
N PRO A 73 -2.26 -23.27 24.04
CA PRO A 73 -0.89 -23.60 24.41
C PRO A 73 -0.66 -23.28 25.91
N PRO A 74 0.10 -24.11 26.64
CA PRO A 74 0.46 -23.79 28.03
C PRO A 74 1.19 -22.44 28.07
N ALA A 75 0.83 -21.64 29.09
CA ALA A 75 1.34 -20.29 29.28
C ALA A 75 2.88 -20.27 29.21
N PRO A 76 3.49 -19.38 28.39
CA PRO A 76 4.92 -19.23 28.41
C PRO A 76 5.36 -18.62 29.74
N ASP A 77 6.35 -19.24 30.39
CA ASP A 77 7.07 -18.63 31.49
C ASP A 77 7.52 -17.23 31.07
N THR A 78 6.98 -16.23 31.77
CA THR A 78 7.24 -14.82 31.47
C THR A 78 8.66 -14.48 31.90
N GLN A 79 9.61 -14.55 30.97
CA GLN A 79 10.89 -13.89 31.13
C GLN A 79 10.71 -12.42 30.75
N THR A 80 10.91 -11.54 31.73
CA THR A 80 11.00 -10.09 31.52
C THR A 80 12.27 -9.78 30.73
N VAL A 81 12.14 -9.75 29.40
CA VAL A 81 13.22 -9.32 28.53
C VAL A 81 13.32 -7.79 28.60
N ALA A 82 14.50 -7.27 28.96
CA ALA A 82 14.74 -5.83 29.10
C ALA A 82 14.36 -5.06 27.82
N ALA A 83 13.65 -3.94 27.98
CA ALA A 83 13.08 -3.15 26.89
C ALA A 83 14.02 -2.97 25.69
N HIS A 84 13.67 -3.58 24.56
CA HIS A 84 14.42 -3.40 23.31
C HIS A 84 14.04 -2.05 22.72
N SER A 85 14.99 -1.13 22.63
CA SER A 85 14.82 0.08 21.83
C SER A 85 14.77 -0.31 20.35
N ARG A 86 13.58 -0.21 19.75
CA ARG A 86 13.43 -0.30 18.29
C ARG A 86 13.84 1.06 17.71
N ASN A 87 15.00 1.11 17.07
CA ASN A 87 15.35 2.26 16.24
C ASN A 87 14.25 2.45 15.20
N LYS A 88 13.56 3.60 15.27
CA LYS A 88 12.65 4.03 14.21
C LYS A 88 13.47 4.05 12.91
N PRO A 89 12.99 3.45 11.81
CA PRO A 89 13.66 3.62 10.53
C PRO A 89 13.81 5.13 10.29
N ALA A 90 15.04 5.57 10.02
CA ALA A 90 15.29 6.95 9.64
C ALA A 90 14.33 7.27 8.50
N LYS A 91 13.51 8.32 8.68
CA LYS A 91 12.73 8.86 7.56
C LYS A 91 13.72 9.09 6.43
N PRO A 92 13.50 8.54 5.22
CA PRO A 92 14.32 8.94 4.09
C PRO A 92 14.19 10.46 3.99
N THR A 93 15.31 11.14 4.20
CA THR A 93 15.41 12.59 4.03
C THR A 93 14.92 12.87 2.61
N PRO A 94 13.86 13.67 2.42
CA PRO A 94 13.48 14.05 1.07
C PRO A 94 14.68 14.78 0.45
N PRO A 95 15.07 14.47 -0.80
CA PRO A 95 16.09 15.25 -1.47
C PRO A 95 15.57 16.69 -1.57
N ALA A 96 16.31 17.60 -0.96
CA ALA A 96 15.99 19.01 -0.94
C ALA A 96 16.52 19.64 -2.22
N GLU A 97 15.63 19.83 -3.20
CA GLU A 97 15.58 21.00 -4.07
C GLU A 97 14.06 21.32 -4.20
N ASP A 98 13.62 22.43 -3.61
CA ASP A 98 12.25 23.00 -3.58
C ASP A 98 11.06 22.22 -2.98
N GLY A 99 11.20 20.95 -2.60
CA GLY A 99 10.15 20.23 -1.83
C GLY A 99 8.84 20.02 -2.59
N LEU A 100 8.85 20.19 -3.91
CA LEU A 100 7.74 19.88 -4.79
C LEU A 100 7.50 18.37 -4.84
N PHE A 101 6.24 17.98 -4.94
CA PHE A 101 5.85 16.56 -5.03
C PHE A 101 6.02 16.00 -6.46
N PHE A 102 6.65 16.74 -7.36
CA PHE A 102 6.79 16.40 -8.77
C PHE A 102 8.10 16.96 -9.33
N ASP A 103 8.57 16.37 -10.42
CA ASP A 103 9.76 16.78 -11.17
C ASP A 103 9.35 17.70 -12.33
N GLU A 104 9.70 18.99 -12.26
CA GLU A 104 9.40 19.99 -13.29
C GLU A 104 9.97 19.64 -14.67
N SER A 105 11.06 18.87 -14.73
CA SER A 105 11.68 18.49 -16.00
C SER A 105 10.91 17.39 -16.74
N LYS A 106 10.15 16.58 -16.01
CA LYS A 106 9.44 15.41 -16.56
C LYS A 106 7.96 15.66 -16.81
N LEU A 107 7.37 16.65 -16.13
CA LEU A 107 5.95 16.91 -16.18
C LEU A 107 5.67 18.31 -16.75
N PRO A 108 4.74 18.43 -17.70
CA PRO A 108 4.30 19.73 -18.18
C PRO A 108 3.58 20.49 -17.05
N VAL A 109 3.91 21.77 -16.91
CA VAL A 109 3.30 22.69 -15.95
C VAL A 109 2.46 23.71 -16.71
N GLU A 110 1.14 23.66 -16.51
CA GLU A 110 0.18 24.63 -17.04
C GLU A 110 -0.04 25.74 -15.99
N THR A 111 0.35 26.97 -16.33
CA THR A 111 0.21 28.12 -15.41
C THR A 111 -1.13 28.81 -15.63
N ILE A 112 -1.93 28.92 -14.56
CA ILE A 112 -3.23 29.57 -14.53
C ILE A 112 -3.14 30.76 -13.58
N THR A 113 -3.08 31.97 -14.15
CA THR A 113 -3.12 33.20 -13.37
C THR A 113 -4.57 33.52 -13.03
N LEU A 114 -4.88 33.63 -11.74
CA LEU A 114 -6.20 34.01 -11.26
C LEU A 114 -6.17 35.51 -10.92
N PRO A 115 -6.71 36.38 -11.78
CA PRO A 115 -6.74 37.81 -11.49
C PRO A 115 -7.60 38.11 -10.23
N CYS A 116 -7.22 39.16 -9.52
CA CYS A 116 -8.05 39.66 -8.42
C CYS A 116 -9.20 40.47 -9.01
N LYS A 117 -10.44 40.01 -8.82
CA LYS A 117 -11.66 40.72 -9.27
C LYS A 117 -11.75 42.16 -8.78
N GLU A 118 -11.17 42.46 -7.62
CA GLU A 118 -11.15 43.82 -7.05
C GLU A 118 -10.15 44.75 -7.75
N ALA A 119 -9.23 44.22 -8.55
CA ALA A 119 -8.35 45.00 -9.44
C ALA A 119 -8.75 44.90 -10.92
N GLU A 120 -9.75 44.09 -11.28
CA GLU A 120 -10.31 44.06 -12.63
C GLU A 120 -11.07 45.38 -12.88
N GLY A 121 -10.38 46.36 -13.44
CA GLY A 121 -10.92 47.68 -13.78
C GLY A 121 -10.22 48.87 -13.13
N LEU A 122 -9.24 48.64 -12.25
CA LEU A 122 -8.39 49.71 -11.71
C LEU A 122 -7.20 49.96 -12.66
N ASP A 123 -6.78 51.22 -12.76
CA ASP A 123 -5.61 51.60 -13.54
C ASP A 123 -4.35 51.01 -12.86
N PRO A 124 -3.38 50.42 -13.58
CA PRO A 124 -2.10 49.94 -13.02
C PRO A 124 -1.35 50.94 -12.11
N ALA A 125 -1.66 52.23 -12.17
CA ALA A 125 -1.14 53.22 -11.24
C ALA A 125 -1.70 53.10 -9.80
N GLN A 126 -2.91 52.54 -9.63
CA GLN A 126 -3.69 52.53 -8.39
C GLN A 126 -3.43 51.30 -7.50
N TYR A 127 -2.77 50.27 -8.03
CA TYR A 127 -2.42 49.06 -7.28
C TYR A 127 -0.96 48.66 -7.48
N GLU A 128 -0.41 47.95 -6.52
CA GLU A 128 0.95 47.39 -6.57
C GLU A 128 0.91 45.90 -6.24
N ILE A 129 1.63 45.08 -7.00
CA ILE A 129 1.73 43.63 -6.71
C ILE A 129 2.82 43.45 -5.65
N VAL A 130 2.42 43.02 -4.46
CA VAL A 130 3.32 42.87 -3.30
C VAL A 130 3.96 41.49 -3.26
N SER A 131 3.19 40.44 -3.57
CA SER A 131 3.66 39.06 -3.56
C SER A 131 2.75 38.17 -4.40
N GLU A 132 3.16 36.93 -4.66
CA GLU A 132 2.35 35.95 -5.37
C GLU A 132 2.14 34.71 -4.49
N LYS A 133 0.89 34.24 -4.42
CA LYS A 133 0.54 32.96 -3.80
C LYS A 133 0.41 31.91 -4.88
N VAL A 134 1.34 30.94 -4.87
CA VAL A 134 1.37 29.83 -5.83
C VAL A 134 0.77 28.57 -5.22
N SER A 135 0.01 27.81 -6.00
CA SER A 135 -0.53 26.50 -5.59
C SER A 135 -0.48 25.52 -6.73
N HIS A 136 -0.01 24.29 -6.47
CA HIS A 136 0.15 23.24 -7.48
C HIS A 136 -0.90 22.15 -7.31
N ARG A 137 -1.56 21.75 -8.40
CA ARG A 137 -2.48 20.60 -8.44
C ARG A 137 -2.07 19.58 -9.49
N LEU A 138 -2.15 18.30 -9.14
CA LEU A 138 -1.92 17.19 -10.04
C LEU A 138 -3.19 16.87 -10.83
N ALA A 139 -3.15 17.06 -12.14
CA ALA A 139 -4.20 16.72 -13.08
C ALA A 139 -3.82 15.52 -13.96
N GLN A 140 -4.83 14.84 -14.49
CA GLN A 140 -4.65 13.72 -15.42
C GLN A 140 -5.28 14.05 -16.76
N ARG A 141 -4.52 13.87 -17.82
CA ARG A 141 -4.96 13.91 -19.21
C ARG A 141 -4.94 12.48 -19.78
N PRO A 142 -5.55 12.23 -20.95
CA PRO A 142 -5.42 10.92 -21.59
C PRO A 142 -3.94 10.52 -21.73
N ALA A 143 -3.57 9.42 -21.07
CA ALA A 143 -2.21 8.86 -21.05
C ALA A 143 -1.08 9.76 -20.46
N SER A 144 -1.37 10.90 -19.84
CA SER A 144 -0.34 11.75 -19.24
C SER A 144 -0.81 12.48 -17.98
N TYR A 145 0.14 13.03 -17.23
CA TYR A 145 -0.11 13.86 -16.05
C TYR A 145 0.38 15.28 -16.32
N VAL A 146 -0.33 16.26 -15.75
CA VAL A 146 -0.02 17.68 -15.89
C VAL A 146 -0.11 18.32 -14.52
N ILE A 147 0.77 19.28 -14.24
CA ILE A 147 0.68 20.09 -13.03
C ILE A 147 0.00 21.42 -13.37
N LEU A 148 -1.10 21.71 -12.70
CA LEU A 148 -1.79 23.00 -12.78
C LEU A 148 -1.18 23.92 -11.70
N LYS A 149 -0.45 24.94 -12.14
CA LYS A 149 0.15 25.98 -11.29
C LYS A 149 -0.77 27.18 -11.23
N TYR A 150 -1.50 27.34 -10.13
CA TYR A 150 -2.34 28.50 -9.88
C TYR A 150 -1.50 29.62 -9.27
N VAL A 151 -1.43 30.76 -9.96
CA VAL A 151 -0.74 31.96 -9.49
C VAL A 151 -1.77 33.00 -9.10
N ARG A 152 -1.77 33.42 -7.84
CA ARG A 152 -2.67 34.45 -7.30
C ARG A 152 -1.86 35.65 -6.85
N PRO A 153 -1.90 36.78 -7.56
CA PRO A 153 -1.21 37.98 -7.13
C PRO A 153 -1.87 38.54 -5.87
N VAL A 154 -1.06 38.94 -4.90
CA VAL A 154 -1.47 39.71 -3.73
C VAL A 154 -1.20 41.17 -4.07
N ILE A 155 -2.28 41.92 -4.24
CA ILE A 155 -2.24 43.33 -4.62
C ILE A 155 -2.42 44.20 -3.37
N LYS A 156 -1.77 45.36 -3.38
CA LYS A 156 -1.99 46.43 -2.43
C LYS A 156 -2.65 47.59 -3.16
N LEU A 157 -3.85 47.97 -2.71
CA LEU A 157 -4.53 49.15 -3.21
C LEU A 157 -3.90 50.40 -2.59
N LYS A 158 -3.49 51.38 -3.39
CA LYS A 158 -2.80 52.59 -2.87
C LYS A 158 -3.74 53.53 -2.12
N GLU A 159 -5.01 53.61 -2.55
CA GLU A 159 -6.01 54.48 -1.94
C GLU A 159 -6.40 54.03 -0.53
N THR A 160 -6.66 52.73 -0.35
CA THR A 160 -7.13 52.15 0.92
C THR A 160 -6.01 51.52 1.75
N GLN A 161 -4.80 51.37 1.18
CA GLN A 161 -3.66 50.64 1.76
C GLN A 161 -3.99 49.19 2.14
N THR A 162 -5.08 48.61 1.63
CA THR A 162 -5.51 47.25 1.93
C THR A 162 -4.84 46.22 1.03
N LEU A 163 -4.52 45.05 1.60
CA LEU A 163 -4.03 43.90 0.86
C LEU A 163 -5.20 43.04 0.40
N VAL A 164 -5.28 42.81 -0.90
CA VAL A 164 -6.33 42.00 -1.52
C VAL A 164 -5.67 40.86 -2.29
N CYS A 165 -6.32 39.70 -2.27
CA CYS A 165 -5.87 38.52 -3.00
C CYS A 165 -7.09 37.73 -3.45
N ALA A 166 -7.04 37.19 -4.67
CA ALA A 166 -8.07 36.26 -5.14
C ALA A 166 -8.20 35.07 -4.16
N PRO A 167 -9.43 34.57 -3.90
CA PRO A 167 -9.62 33.39 -3.07
C PRO A 167 -8.89 32.18 -3.69
N ALA A 168 -8.51 31.23 -2.85
CA ALA A 168 -7.92 29.99 -3.36
C ALA A 168 -8.93 29.28 -4.26
N PRO A 169 -8.50 28.68 -5.39
CA PRO A 169 -9.41 27.94 -6.25
C PRO A 169 -10.09 26.85 -5.44
N GLN A 170 -11.41 26.75 -5.51
CA GLN A 170 -12.12 25.68 -4.81
C GLN A 170 -11.70 24.33 -5.40
N GLY A 171 -11.40 23.38 -4.51
CA GLY A 171 -11.10 22.00 -4.88
C GLY A 171 -12.31 21.13 -4.56
N VAL A 172 -12.39 19.97 -5.21
CA VAL A 172 -13.37 18.95 -4.82
C VAL A 172 -13.07 18.39 -3.42
N LEU A 173 -11.79 18.35 -3.06
CA LEU A 173 -11.33 18.02 -1.72
C LEU A 173 -10.60 19.22 -1.12
N ASP A 174 -10.95 19.58 0.12
CA ASP A 174 -10.35 20.70 0.83
C ASP A 174 -8.85 20.48 1.04
N ASN A 175 -8.06 21.52 0.78
CA ASN A 175 -6.60 21.53 0.93
C ASN A 175 -5.87 20.38 0.20
N SER A 176 -6.49 19.79 -0.81
CA SER A 176 -5.88 18.73 -1.60
C SER A 176 -5.09 19.29 -2.78
N ARG A 177 -3.97 18.62 -3.07
CA ARG A 177 -3.17 18.83 -4.29
C ARG A 177 -3.67 17.98 -5.47
N ALA A 178 -4.71 17.17 -5.30
CA ALA A 178 -5.29 16.37 -6.37
C ALA A 178 -6.36 17.18 -7.10
N ASP A 179 -6.25 17.26 -8.42
CA ASP A 179 -7.32 17.78 -9.27
C ASP A 179 -8.43 16.73 -9.47
N VAL A 180 -9.60 17.20 -9.88
CA VAL A 180 -10.78 16.36 -10.17
C VAL A 180 -10.46 15.33 -11.24
N SER A 181 -9.74 15.72 -12.29
CA SER A 181 -9.34 14.82 -13.37
C SER A 181 -8.50 13.64 -12.88
N PHE A 182 -7.55 13.93 -11.98
CA PHE A 182 -6.71 12.92 -11.37
C PHE A 182 -7.48 12.00 -10.43
N LEU A 183 -8.38 12.56 -9.60
CA LEU A 183 -9.24 11.76 -8.71
C LEU A 183 -10.11 10.79 -9.50
N ALA A 184 -10.77 11.28 -10.55
CA ALA A 184 -11.63 10.47 -11.40
C ALA A 184 -10.82 9.34 -12.07
N GLY A 185 -9.68 9.66 -12.68
CA GLY A 185 -8.84 8.67 -13.35
C GLY A 185 -8.27 7.63 -12.37
N MET A 186 -7.83 8.03 -11.18
CA MET A 186 -7.35 7.12 -10.14
C MET A 186 -8.41 6.11 -9.67
N VAL A 187 -9.64 6.60 -9.45
CA VAL A 187 -10.79 5.76 -9.03
C VAL A 187 -11.20 4.81 -10.15
N VAL A 188 -11.32 5.30 -11.39
CA VAL A 188 -11.61 4.48 -12.57
C VAL A 188 -10.54 3.41 -12.76
N ASP A 189 -9.26 3.77 -12.72
CA ASP A 189 -8.16 2.82 -12.83
C ASP A 189 -8.23 1.75 -11.74
N LYS A 190 -8.61 2.12 -10.51
CA LYS A 190 -8.69 1.18 -9.40
C LYS A 190 -9.87 0.20 -9.51
N PHE A 191 -11.07 0.72 -9.80
CA PHE A 191 -12.30 -0.06 -9.70
C PHE A 191 -12.78 -0.64 -11.04
N LEU A 192 -12.59 0.10 -12.14
CA LEU A 192 -12.99 -0.37 -13.47
C LEU A 192 -11.89 -1.20 -14.14
N TYR A 193 -10.65 -0.72 -14.10
CA TYR A 193 -9.51 -1.38 -14.77
C TYR A 193 -8.66 -2.26 -13.83
N HIS A 194 -9.12 -2.47 -12.59
CA HIS A 194 -8.49 -3.34 -11.61
C HIS A 194 -6.98 -3.05 -11.38
N GLN A 195 -6.56 -1.79 -11.53
CA GLN A 195 -5.18 -1.39 -11.33
C GLN A 195 -4.95 -1.00 -9.86
N PRO A 196 -4.26 -1.81 -9.05
CA PRO A 196 -4.12 -1.55 -7.62
C PRO A 196 -3.31 -0.27 -7.35
N LEU A 197 -3.59 0.39 -6.22
CA LEU A 197 -2.95 1.67 -5.87
C LEU A 197 -1.43 1.62 -5.82
N TYR A 198 -0.82 0.48 -5.46
CA TYR A 198 0.63 0.35 -5.48
C TYR A 198 1.19 0.46 -6.91
N ARG A 199 0.48 -0.08 -7.91
CA ARG A 199 0.89 -0.04 -9.31
C ARG A 199 0.67 1.36 -9.89
N GLN A 200 -0.44 2.00 -9.53
CA GLN A 200 -0.66 3.41 -9.86
C GLN A 200 0.43 4.31 -9.25
N HIS A 201 0.81 4.06 -7.99
CA HIS A 201 1.91 4.75 -7.32
C HIS A 201 3.24 4.59 -8.04
N GLN A 202 3.58 3.38 -8.49
CA GLN A 202 4.79 3.15 -9.29
C GLN A 202 4.74 3.90 -10.62
N ARG A 203 3.61 3.85 -11.34
CA ARG A 203 3.41 4.60 -12.59
C ARG A 203 3.60 6.10 -12.37
N LEU A 204 3.05 6.66 -11.30
CA LEU A 204 3.23 8.07 -10.93
C LEU A 204 4.71 8.40 -10.71
N GLY A 205 5.44 7.57 -9.95
CA GLY A 205 6.87 7.74 -9.75
C GLY A 205 7.67 7.72 -11.06
N SER A 206 7.36 6.80 -11.98
CA SER A 206 7.99 6.74 -13.30
C SER A 206 7.71 7.96 -14.16
N ASN A 207 6.56 8.63 -13.97
CA ASN A 207 6.20 9.87 -14.66
C ASN A 207 6.72 11.12 -13.92
N GLY A 208 7.56 10.98 -12.90
CA GLY A 208 8.12 12.11 -12.16
C GLY A 208 7.21 12.67 -11.06
N VAL A 209 6.14 11.98 -10.67
CA VAL A 209 5.28 12.36 -9.54
C VAL A 209 5.71 11.61 -8.28
N THR A 210 6.19 12.35 -7.28
CA THR A 210 6.65 11.86 -5.98
C THR A 210 5.57 12.07 -4.92
N VAL A 211 4.70 11.07 -4.75
CA VAL A 211 3.66 11.05 -3.71
C VAL A 211 3.77 9.81 -2.84
N SER A 212 3.13 9.83 -1.67
CA SER A 212 3.10 8.68 -0.77
C SER A 212 1.94 7.73 -1.13
N ARG A 213 2.11 6.42 -0.94
CA ARG A 213 1.01 5.46 -1.10
C ARG A 213 -0.19 5.74 -0.19
N PRO A 214 -0.01 6.10 1.10
CA PRO A 214 -1.13 6.44 1.98
C PRO A 214 -1.96 7.61 1.45
N TRP A 215 -1.34 8.59 0.79
CA TRP A 215 -2.06 9.71 0.20
C TRP A 215 -3.05 9.24 -0.88
N LEU A 216 -2.65 8.32 -1.77
CA LEU A 216 -3.56 7.74 -2.77
C LEU A 216 -4.73 6.98 -2.12
N THR A 217 -4.47 6.26 -1.02
CA THR A 217 -5.53 5.59 -0.26
C THR A 217 -6.52 6.60 0.32
N GLN A 218 -6.02 7.67 0.94
CA GLN A 218 -6.86 8.76 1.50
C GLN A 218 -7.71 9.41 0.42
N LEU A 219 -7.12 9.74 -0.73
CA LEU A 219 -7.86 10.30 -1.87
C LEU A 219 -8.94 9.35 -2.37
N THR A 220 -8.66 8.06 -2.41
CA THR A 220 -9.66 7.06 -2.84
C THR A 220 -10.85 7.06 -1.89
N HIS A 221 -10.61 7.07 -0.58
CA HIS A 221 -11.69 7.13 0.40
C HIS A 221 -12.50 8.41 0.29
N ALA A 222 -11.83 9.56 0.17
CA ALA A 222 -12.49 10.85 0.03
C ALA A 222 -13.32 10.94 -1.26
N ALA A 223 -12.82 10.40 -2.37
CA ALA A 223 -13.56 10.33 -3.63
C ALA A 223 -14.79 9.40 -3.53
N LEU A 224 -14.68 8.27 -2.83
CA LEU A 224 -15.81 7.37 -2.61
C LEU A 224 -16.88 8.02 -1.71
N GLU A 225 -16.48 8.84 -0.74
CA GLU A 225 -17.41 9.60 0.11
C GLU A 225 -18.28 10.54 -0.74
N LEU A 226 -17.67 11.23 -1.70
CA LEU A 226 -18.37 12.12 -2.62
C LEU A 226 -19.31 11.40 -3.59
N LEU A 227 -19.05 10.12 -3.87
CA LEU A 227 -19.89 9.28 -4.71
C LEU A 227 -21.00 8.57 -3.93
N ARG A 228 -21.04 8.70 -2.59
CA ARG A 228 -22.12 8.11 -1.81
C ARG A 228 -23.44 8.71 -2.29
N PRO A 229 -24.47 7.87 -2.54
CA PRO A 229 -25.76 8.38 -2.96
C PRO A 229 -26.28 9.32 -1.87
N HIS A 230 -26.42 10.59 -2.22
CA HIS A 230 -27.13 11.54 -1.36
C HIS A 230 -28.60 11.15 -1.39
N SER A 231 -29.09 10.56 -0.30
CA SER A 231 -30.53 10.47 -0.10
C SER A 231 -31.09 11.90 -0.11
N PRO A 232 -32.14 12.21 -0.90
CA PRO A 232 -32.79 13.50 -0.87
C PRO A 232 -33.50 13.65 0.48
N GLY A 233 -32.76 14.08 1.49
CA GLY A 233 -33.21 14.14 2.88
C GLY A 233 -32.14 14.50 3.90
N SER A 234 -30.84 14.37 3.57
CA SER A 234 -29.76 14.85 4.46
C SER A 234 -29.05 16.08 3.89
N THR A 235 -29.72 17.23 3.90
CA THR A 235 -29.05 18.53 3.88
C THR A 235 -28.31 18.73 5.21
N GLY A 236 -27.14 18.10 5.30
CA GLY A 236 -26.08 18.46 6.23
C GLY A 236 -24.96 19.09 5.43
N ILE A 237 -25.17 20.32 4.98
CA ILE A 237 -24.09 21.16 4.48
C ILE A 237 -23.02 21.13 5.57
N HIS A 238 -21.82 20.65 5.27
CA HIS A 238 -20.66 20.78 6.14
C HIS A 238 -20.30 22.27 6.23
N SER A 239 -21.08 23.04 6.98
CA SER A 239 -20.73 24.39 7.42
C SER A 239 -19.73 24.26 8.55
N HIS A 240 -18.47 23.99 8.23
CA HIS A 240 -17.36 24.24 9.16
C HIS A 240 -17.00 25.73 9.11
N LEU A 241 -17.93 26.57 9.58
CA LEU A 241 -17.61 27.90 10.09
C LEU A 241 -17.11 27.72 11.53
N SER A 242 -15.83 27.42 11.69
CA SER A 242 -15.16 27.62 12.97
C SER A 242 -14.76 29.09 13.06
N GLY A 243 -15.69 29.90 13.57
CA GLY A 243 -15.36 31.14 14.23
C GLY A 243 -14.85 30.81 15.63
N HIS A 244 -13.56 31.01 15.86
CA HIS A 244 -13.02 31.21 17.20
C HIS A 244 -12.38 32.61 17.24
N HIS A 245 -13.23 33.58 17.59
CA HIS A 245 -12.82 34.68 18.45
C HIS A 245 -12.46 34.08 19.81
N HIS A 246 -11.28 34.40 20.33
CA HIS A 246 -10.97 34.74 21.74
C HIS A 246 -9.48 35.11 21.81
N GLY A 247 -9.17 36.36 22.18
CA GLY A 247 -7.83 36.88 22.42
C GLY A 247 -7.49 38.09 21.56
#